data_AF-A0A9X5CL10-F1
#
_entry.id   AF-A0A9X5CL10-F1
#
_cell.length_a   1.000
_cell.length_b   1.000
_cell.length_c   1.000
_cell.angle_alpha   90.00
_cell.angle_beta   90.00
_cell.angle_gamma   90.00
#
_symmetry.space_group_name_H-M   'P 1'
#
loop_
_entity.id
_entity.type
_entity.pdbx_description
1 polymer ?
#
loop_
_entity_poly.entity_id
_entity_poly.type
_entity_poly.pdbx_seq_one_letter_code
_entity_poly.pdbx_strand_id
1 'polypeptide(L)'
;MPPTLASLVHHSALKLTVRAGEDRLDVPVRWAHASELADPVPYMEGGELLLITALKLDAEDREAMRRYVKRLAGAGVVGLGFAVGVHYDDIPEALVDAAREEGLPLLEVPRRTPFLAISKAVSAAIAADQYRAVTAGFAAQRELTRHTLTDGPEGLLAALASQVDGWAALYDASGAVVAAAPDW
;
A
#
# COMPACT_ATOMS: atom_id res chain seq x y z
N MET A 1 -4.83 -7.89 1.21
CA MET A 1 -4.71 -6.43 1.23
C MET A 1 -3.26 -6.02 1.08
N PRO A 2 -2.97 -5.09 0.16
CA PRO A 2 -1.62 -4.56 -0.04
C PRO A 2 -1.12 -3.86 1.23
N PRO A 3 0.21 -3.76 1.43
CA PRO A 3 0.73 -2.98 2.55
C PRO A 3 0.35 -1.50 2.41
N THR A 4 0.03 -0.85 3.51
CA THR A 4 -0.25 0.58 3.60
C THR A 4 0.81 1.31 4.42
N LEU A 5 0.87 2.64 4.34
CA LEU A 5 1.76 3.41 5.25
C LEU A 5 1.41 3.14 6.72
N ALA A 6 0.13 3.06 7.06
CA ALA A 6 -0.33 2.69 8.39
C ALA A 6 0.27 1.34 8.82
N SER A 7 0.29 0.34 7.94
CA SER A 7 0.88 -0.97 8.26
C SER A 7 2.39 -0.89 8.55
N LEU A 8 3.11 -0.01 7.86
CA LEU A 8 4.55 0.20 8.08
C LEU A 8 4.83 0.95 9.39
N VAL A 9 4.01 1.96 9.71
CA VAL A 9 4.10 2.70 10.98
C VAL A 9 3.83 1.78 12.17
N HIS A 10 2.83 0.91 12.06
CA HIS A 10 2.52 -0.08 13.11
C HIS A 10 3.54 -1.24 13.17
N HIS A 11 4.43 -1.37 12.18
CA HIS A 11 5.47 -2.39 12.20
C HIS A 11 6.53 -2.04 13.26
N SER A 12 6.37 -2.61 14.46
CA SER A 12 7.13 -2.26 15.66
C SER A 12 8.65 -2.30 15.52
N ALA A 13 9.20 -3.10 14.60
CA ALA A 13 10.64 -3.17 14.32
C ALA A 13 11.16 -1.96 13.52
N LEU A 14 10.33 -1.27 12.74
CA LEU A 14 10.74 -0.14 11.91
C LEU A 14 10.81 1.17 12.71
N LYS A 15 10.01 1.29 13.80
CA LYS A 15 10.00 2.45 14.70
C LYS A 15 9.80 3.78 13.96
N LEU A 16 8.92 3.78 12.95
CA LEU A 16 8.59 4.98 12.19
C LEU A 16 7.65 5.87 13.00
N THR A 17 7.84 7.19 12.90
CA THR A 17 6.96 8.18 13.54
C THR A 17 6.33 9.05 12.47
N VAL A 18 5.02 9.29 12.54
CA VAL A 18 4.35 10.21 11.60
C VAL A 18 4.57 11.64 12.06
N ARG A 19 4.97 12.51 11.12
CA ARG A 19 5.25 13.94 11.37
C ARG A 19 4.33 14.88 10.58
N ALA A 20 3.67 14.36 9.54
CA ALA A 20 2.60 15.01 8.80
C ALA A 20 1.73 13.97 8.08
N GLY A 21 0.48 14.33 7.75
CA GLY A 21 -0.42 13.54 6.90
C GLY A 21 -1.00 12.30 7.58
N GLU A 22 -1.29 12.39 8.89
CA GLU A 22 -1.80 11.29 9.71
C GLU A 22 -3.14 10.72 9.20
N ASP A 23 -3.92 11.53 8.49
CA ASP A 23 -5.22 11.21 7.90
C ASP A 23 -5.12 10.42 6.58
N ARG A 24 -3.90 10.29 6.01
CA ARG A 24 -3.67 9.65 4.70
C ARG A 24 -2.76 8.42 4.77
N LEU A 25 -2.77 7.71 5.88
CA LEU A 25 -1.91 6.53 6.09
C LEU A 25 -2.47 5.22 5.50
N ASP A 26 -3.76 5.15 5.21
CA ASP A 26 -4.40 3.95 4.62
C ASP A 26 -4.17 3.83 3.10
N VAL A 27 -3.22 4.59 2.55
CA VAL A 27 -2.81 4.49 1.14
C VAL A 27 -1.92 3.27 0.92
N PRO A 28 -2.15 2.48 -0.16
CA PRO A 28 -1.28 1.37 -0.51
C PRO A 28 0.13 1.82 -0.90
N VAL A 29 1.13 1.08 -0.42
CA VAL A 29 2.55 1.26 -0.77
C VAL A 29 2.93 0.17 -1.76
N ARG A 30 3.26 0.57 -3.00
CA ARG A 30 3.68 -0.35 -4.07
C ARG A 30 5.16 -0.67 -4.04
N TRP A 31 5.97 0.25 -3.52
CA TRP A 31 7.42 0.08 -3.40
C TRP A 31 7.98 1.04 -2.37
N ALA A 32 9.18 0.75 -1.85
CA ALA A 32 9.94 1.71 -1.05
C ALA A 32 11.40 1.73 -1.51
N HIS A 33 11.90 2.91 -1.84
CA HIS A 33 13.26 3.10 -2.35
C HIS A 33 13.87 4.39 -1.85
N ALA A 34 15.20 4.40 -1.78
CA ALA A 34 15.98 5.55 -1.35
C ALA A 34 16.46 6.38 -2.53
N SER A 35 16.32 7.70 -2.48
CA SER A 35 16.87 8.61 -3.49
C SER A 35 17.40 9.88 -2.85
N GLU A 36 18.52 10.37 -3.36
CA GLU A 36 19.10 11.66 -2.95
C GLU A 36 19.10 12.66 -4.12
N LEU A 37 18.27 12.42 -5.14
CA LEU A 37 18.15 13.34 -6.26
C LEU A 37 17.35 14.57 -5.85
N ALA A 38 17.80 15.75 -6.29
CA ALA A 38 17.04 17.00 -6.15
C ALA A 38 15.73 16.98 -6.94
N ASP A 39 15.67 16.14 -7.98
CA ASP A 39 14.46 15.78 -8.70
C ASP A 39 14.43 14.27 -8.97
N PRO A 40 13.70 13.48 -8.15
CA PRO A 40 13.55 12.04 -8.37
C PRO A 40 12.39 11.70 -9.32
N VAL A 41 11.50 12.65 -9.65
CA VAL A 41 10.24 12.40 -10.37
C VAL A 41 10.41 11.65 -11.70
N PRO A 42 11.45 11.89 -12.53
CA PRO A 42 11.63 11.17 -13.79
C PRO A 42 11.78 9.65 -13.66
N TYR A 43 12.03 9.13 -12.46
CA TYR A 43 12.24 7.72 -12.17
C TYR A 43 11.11 7.09 -11.36
N MET A 44 10.04 7.85 -11.07
CA MET A 44 8.90 7.38 -10.27
C MET A 44 7.76 6.89 -11.17
N GLU A 45 7.05 5.88 -10.71
CA GLU A 45 5.86 5.29 -11.33
C GLU A 45 4.56 5.60 -10.56
N GLY A 46 4.69 6.09 -9.32
CA GLY A 46 3.59 6.37 -8.40
C GLY A 46 3.31 5.20 -7.45
N GLY A 47 2.83 5.51 -6.24
CA GLY A 47 2.58 4.52 -5.20
C GLY A 47 3.81 4.21 -4.31
N GLU A 48 4.91 4.92 -4.48
CA GLU A 48 6.14 4.69 -3.72
C GLU A 48 6.18 5.44 -2.39
N LEU A 49 6.80 4.80 -1.39
CA LEU A 49 7.36 5.47 -0.23
C LEU A 49 8.82 5.85 -0.56
N LEU A 50 9.07 7.14 -0.78
CA LEU A 50 10.42 7.62 -1.04
C LEU A 50 11.18 7.80 0.27
N LEU A 51 12.43 7.33 0.35
CA LEU A 51 13.28 7.43 1.53
C LEU A 51 14.46 8.37 1.26
N ILE A 52 14.69 9.37 2.10
CA ILE A 52 15.74 10.38 1.88
C ILE A 52 16.51 10.69 3.18
N THR A 53 17.78 11.02 3.03
CA THR A 53 18.64 11.60 4.08
C THR A 53 18.87 13.11 3.88
N ALA A 54 18.46 13.62 2.71
CA ALA A 54 18.63 15.01 2.28
C ALA A 54 20.09 15.47 2.15
N LEU A 55 21.02 14.58 1.81
CA LEU A 55 22.44 14.93 1.65
C LEU A 55 22.73 15.91 0.50
N LYS A 56 21.83 16.02 -0.46
CA LYS A 56 21.94 16.90 -1.64
C LYS A 56 20.82 17.93 -1.72
N LEU A 57 20.02 18.05 -0.67
CA LEU A 57 18.89 18.96 -0.58
C LEU A 57 19.17 19.93 0.57
N ASP A 58 19.04 21.22 0.30
CA ASP A 58 18.92 22.19 1.40
C ASP A 58 17.51 22.07 1.99
N ALA A 59 17.38 21.24 3.02
CA ALA A 59 16.11 20.96 3.65
C ALA A 59 15.65 22.09 4.59
N GLU A 60 16.46 23.12 4.82
CA GLU A 60 16.07 24.33 5.58
C GLU A 60 15.43 25.39 4.68
N ASP A 61 15.71 25.39 3.37
CA ASP A 61 15.06 26.26 2.40
C ASP A 61 13.57 25.87 2.22
N ARG A 62 12.69 26.71 2.77
CA ARG A 62 11.23 26.57 2.71
C ARG A 62 10.69 26.53 1.28
N GLU A 63 11.22 27.34 0.37
CA GLU A 63 10.73 27.36 -1.01
C GLU A 63 11.20 26.12 -1.77
N ALA A 64 12.44 25.68 -1.54
CA ALA A 64 12.95 24.44 -2.09
C ALA A 64 12.13 23.22 -1.61
N MET A 65 11.82 23.14 -0.32
CA MET A 65 11.03 22.03 0.25
C MET A 65 9.59 22.03 -0.25
N ARG A 66 8.93 23.20 -0.35
CA ARG A 66 7.61 23.29 -1.01
C ARG A 66 7.65 22.75 -2.44
N ARG A 67 8.60 23.19 -3.26
CA ARG A 67 8.74 22.70 -4.65
C ARG A 67 9.08 21.21 -4.71
N TYR A 68 9.88 20.71 -3.77
CA TYR A 68 10.24 19.30 -3.71
C TYR A 68 9.02 18.43 -3.38
N VAL A 69 8.33 18.70 -2.26
CA VAL A 69 7.15 17.96 -1.82
C VAL A 69 6.04 18.02 -2.87
N LYS A 70 5.76 19.20 -3.43
CA LYS A 70 4.73 19.36 -4.47
C LYS A 70 5.01 18.50 -5.70
N ARG A 71 6.28 18.41 -6.13
CA ARG A 71 6.68 17.53 -7.25
C ARG A 71 6.47 16.06 -6.91
N LEU A 72 6.84 15.62 -5.71
CA LEU A 72 6.62 14.24 -5.28
C LEU A 72 5.13 13.88 -5.24
N ALA A 73 4.31 14.73 -4.61
CA ALA A 73 2.87 14.53 -4.53
C ALA A 73 2.23 14.50 -5.93
N GLY A 74 2.64 15.41 -6.82
CA GLY A 74 2.19 15.44 -8.22
C GLY A 74 2.60 14.22 -9.04
N ALA A 75 3.70 13.55 -8.67
CA ALA A 75 4.16 12.31 -9.29
C ALA A 75 3.50 11.04 -8.72
N GLY A 76 2.60 11.19 -7.73
CA GLY A 76 1.91 10.07 -7.11
C GLY A 76 2.72 9.33 -6.05
N VAL A 77 3.82 9.91 -5.55
CA VAL A 77 4.51 9.41 -4.36
C VAL A 77 3.54 9.45 -3.18
N VAL A 78 3.40 8.32 -2.48
CA VAL A 78 2.37 8.18 -1.42
C VAL A 78 2.87 8.58 -0.04
N GLY A 79 4.19 8.65 0.15
CA GLY A 79 4.79 9.14 1.38
C GLY A 79 6.29 9.40 1.25
N LEU A 80 6.81 10.18 2.19
CA LEU A 80 8.23 10.51 2.31
C LEU A 80 8.75 10.05 3.67
N GLY A 81 9.77 9.20 3.68
CA GLY A 81 10.52 8.82 4.87
C GLY A 81 11.82 9.60 4.96
N PHE A 82 12.02 10.34 6.04
CA PHE A 82 13.20 11.15 6.27
C PHE A 82 14.07 10.54 7.36
N ALA A 83 15.33 10.24 7.05
CA ALA A 83 16.28 9.72 8.04
C ALA A 83 16.85 10.83 8.92
N VAL A 84 16.56 10.75 10.21
CA VAL A 84 17.15 11.64 11.23
C VAL A 84 18.44 11.05 11.82
N GLY A 85 19.33 11.91 12.29
CA GLY A 85 20.64 11.55 12.83
C GLY A 85 21.66 11.09 11.78
N VAL A 86 21.46 11.48 10.51
CA VAL A 86 22.41 11.22 9.41
C VAL A 86 23.02 12.52 8.92
N HIS A 87 22.22 13.37 8.28
CA HIS A 87 22.62 14.72 7.88
C HIS A 87 22.03 15.79 8.81
N TYR A 88 20.75 15.63 9.15
CA TYR A 88 20.01 16.47 10.10
C TYR A 88 19.67 15.67 11.36
N ASP A 89 19.73 16.31 12.52
CA ASP A 89 19.42 15.68 13.82
C ASP A 89 17.91 15.42 14.02
N ASP A 90 17.06 16.32 13.51
CA ASP A 90 15.60 16.15 13.38
C ASP A 90 15.16 16.58 11.97
N ILE A 91 13.91 16.29 11.60
CA ILE A 91 13.35 16.74 10.33
C ILE A 91 13.22 18.28 10.34
N PRO A 92 13.82 18.99 9.37
CA PRO A 92 13.66 20.44 9.27
C PRO A 92 12.20 20.87 9.16
N GLU A 93 11.82 21.95 9.86
CA GLU A 93 10.44 22.46 9.86
C GLU A 93 9.94 22.81 8.46
N ALA A 94 10.81 23.31 7.60
CA ALA A 94 10.51 23.61 6.21
C ALA A 94 9.93 22.41 5.45
N LEU A 95 10.43 21.20 5.72
CA LEU A 95 9.93 19.97 5.11
C LEU A 95 8.61 19.51 5.75
N VAL A 96 8.49 19.64 7.08
CA VAL A 96 7.26 19.29 7.81
C VAL A 96 6.09 20.17 7.34
N ASP A 97 6.31 21.48 7.23
CA ASP A 97 5.30 22.44 6.77
C ASP A 97 4.89 22.16 5.33
N ALA A 98 5.86 21.94 4.43
CA ALA A 98 5.58 21.61 3.04
C ALA A 98 4.78 20.30 2.91
N ALA A 99 5.14 19.27 3.69
CA ALA A 99 4.42 17.99 3.72
C ALA A 99 2.97 18.15 4.20
N ARG A 100 2.74 18.97 5.25
CA ARG A 100 1.39 19.28 5.75
C ARG A 100 0.56 20.02 4.71
N GLU A 101 1.12 21.04 4.08
CA GLU A 101 0.42 21.87 3.08
C GLU A 101 -0.02 21.05 1.86
N GLU A 102 0.81 20.12 1.39
CA GLU A 102 0.50 19.25 0.25
C GLU A 102 -0.23 17.95 0.67
N GLY A 103 -0.43 17.74 1.98
CA GLY A 103 -1.02 16.53 2.53
C GLY A 103 -0.25 15.25 2.19
N LEU A 104 1.08 15.34 2.03
CA LEU A 104 1.94 14.18 1.78
C LEU A 104 2.37 13.58 3.12
N PRO A 105 2.05 12.30 3.42
CA PRO A 105 2.54 11.64 4.61
C PRO A 105 4.06 11.73 4.76
N LEU A 106 4.50 12.26 5.90
CA LEU A 106 5.92 12.39 6.24
C LEU A 106 6.23 11.52 7.45
N LEU A 107 7.17 10.60 7.27
CA LEU A 107 7.60 9.64 8.27
C LEU A 107 9.03 9.96 8.70
N GLU A 108 9.24 10.07 10.00
CA GLU A 108 10.57 10.04 10.60
C GLU A 108 11.09 8.60 10.61
N VAL A 109 12.30 8.42 10.07
CA VAL A 109 13.04 7.17 10.10
C VAL A 109 14.20 7.34 11.08
N PRO A 110 14.20 6.67 12.24
CA PRO A 110 15.27 6.84 13.22
C PRO A 110 16.56 6.22 12.69
N ARG A 111 17.72 6.79 13.06
CA ARG A 111 19.07 6.36 12.62
C ARG A 111 19.34 4.84 12.69
N ARG A 112 18.74 4.15 13.66
CA ARG A 112 18.88 2.70 13.86
C ARG A 112 18.12 1.84 12.84
N THR A 113 17.20 2.44 12.09
CA THR A 113 16.37 1.76 11.09
C THR A 113 16.98 1.99 9.71
N PRO A 114 17.72 1.03 9.13
CA PRO A 114 18.26 1.19 7.80
C PRO A 114 17.12 1.17 6.77
N PHE A 115 17.22 2.01 5.73
CA PHE A 115 16.25 2.02 4.63
C PHE A 115 16.04 0.64 3.99
N LEU A 116 17.09 -0.19 3.93
CA LEU A 116 16.99 -1.57 3.48
C LEU A 116 15.96 -2.40 4.28
N ALA A 117 15.83 -2.17 5.59
CA ALA A 117 14.84 -2.88 6.41
C ALA A 117 13.42 -2.47 6.03
N ILE A 118 13.19 -1.20 5.70
CA ILE A 118 11.89 -0.69 5.23
C ILE A 118 11.57 -1.28 3.86
N SER A 119 12.51 -1.21 2.89
CA SER A 119 12.32 -1.80 1.56
C SER A 119 12.05 -3.31 1.62
N LYS A 120 12.76 -4.05 2.50
CA LYS A 120 12.51 -5.48 2.73
C LYS A 120 11.12 -5.74 3.34
N ALA A 121 10.70 -4.93 4.31
CA ALA A 121 9.38 -5.06 4.93
C ALA A 121 8.25 -4.84 3.91
N VAL A 122 8.36 -3.80 3.07
CA VAL A 122 7.41 -3.54 1.98
C VAL A 122 7.39 -4.69 0.98
N SER A 123 8.56 -5.12 0.50
CA SER A 123 8.66 -6.22 -0.47
C SER A 123 8.07 -7.53 0.08
N ALA A 124 8.38 -7.87 1.34
CA ALA A 124 7.84 -9.07 2.00
C ALA A 124 6.31 -8.99 2.16
N ALA A 125 5.78 -7.81 2.50
CA ALA A 125 4.33 -7.62 2.64
C ALA A 125 3.59 -7.72 1.30
N ILE A 126 4.17 -7.20 0.22
CA ILE A 126 3.63 -7.37 -1.15
C ILE A 126 3.61 -8.85 -1.53
N ALA A 127 4.73 -9.55 -1.33
CA ALA A 127 4.82 -10.99 -1.64
C ALA A 127 3.82 -11.80 -0.81
N ALA A 128 3.67 -11.50 0.47
CA ALA A 128 2.69 -12.14 1.34
C ALA A 128 1.24 -11.87 0.87
N ASP A 129 0.95 -10.67 0.37
CA ASP A 129 -0.36 -10.35 -0.17
C ASP A 129 -0.69 -11.15 -1.43
N GLN A 130 0.25 -11.21 -2.37
CA GLN A 130 0.13 -12.00 -3.60
C GLN A 130 -0.07 -13.48 -3.29
N TYR A 131 0.71 -14.02 -2.34
CA TYR A 131 0.58 -15.42 -1.91
C TYR A 131 -0.79 -15.73 -1.28
N ARG A 132 -1.30 -14.81 -0.43
CA ARG A 132 -2.65 -14.94 0.15
C ARG A 132 -3.72 -14.96 -0.93
N ALA A 133 -3.64 -14.08 -1.93
CA ALA A 133 -4.61 -14.02 -3.02
C ALA A 133 -4.67 -15.36 -3.79
N VAL A 134 -3.52 -15.93 -4.12
CA VAL A 134 -3.43 -17.23 -4.82
C VAL A 134 -4.01 -18.35 -3.95
N THR A 135 -3.64 -18.40 -2.67
CA THR A 135 -4.08 -19.46 -1.76
C THR A 135 -5.59 -19.39 -1.48
N ALA A 136 -6.13 -18.16 -1.35
CA ALA A 136 -7.57 -17.93 -1.21
C ALA A 136 -8.34 -18.42 -2.45
N GLY A 137 -7.84 -18.15 -3.66
CA GLY A 137 -8.45 -18.66 -4.90
C GLY A 137 -8.49 -20.20 -4.96
N PHE A 138 -7.41 -20.88 -4.56
CA PHE A 138 -7.41 -22.34 -4.49
C PHE A 138 -8.35 -22.90 -3.41
N ALA A 139 -8.45 -22.23 -2.25
CA ALA A 139 -9.40 -22.61 -1.21
C ALA A 139 -10.84 -22.48 -1.71
N ALA A 140 -11.16 -21.37 -2.38
CA ALA A 140 -12.46 -21.13 -3.00
C ALA A 140 -12.82 -22.21 -4.01
N GLN A 141 -11.93 -22.50 -4.97
CA GLN A 141 -12.15 -23.54 -5.98
C GLN A 141 -12.40 -24.92 -5.36
N ARG A 142 -11.62 -25.30 -4.33
CA ARG A 142 -11.79 -26.58 -3.64
C ARG A 142 -13.15 -26.67 -2.97
N GLU A 143 -13.59 -25.59 -2.34
CA GLU A 143 -14.88 -25.55 -1.66
C GLU A 143 -16.04 -25.65 -2.66
N LEU A 144 -15.99 -24.88 -3.74
CA LEU A 144 -16.95 -24.97 -4.84
C LEU A 144 -17.03 -26.40 -5.40
N THR A 145 -15.88 -27.03 -5.67
CA THR A 145 -15.83 -28.42 -6.16
C THR A 145 -16.44 -29.39 -5.16
N ARG A 146 -16.16 -29.23 -3.87
CA ARG A 146 -16.70 -30.08 -2.81
C ARG A 146 -18.22 -29.98 -2.74
N HIS A 147 -18.77 -28.77 -2.76
CA HIS A 147 -20.22 -28.54 -2.76
C HIS A 147 -20.91 -29.07 -4.01
N THR A 148 -20.30 -28.93 -5.20
CA THR A 148 -20.84 -29.55 -6.42
C THR A 148 -20.99 -31.06 -6.27
N LEU A 149 -20.04 -31.73 -5.62
CA LEU A 149 -20.05 -33.18 -5.44
C LEU A 149 -21.04 -33.66 -4.38
N THR A 150 -21.26 -32.89 -3.30
CA THR A 150 -22.17 -33.27 -2.21
C THR A 150 -23.61 -32.81 -2.42
N ASP A 151 -23.78 -31.58 -2.91
CA ASP A 151 -25.04 -30.84 -2.90
C ASP A 151 -25.48 -30.48 -4.34
N GLY A 152 -24.74 -30.94 -5.35
CA GLY A 152 -25.06 -30.69 -6.76
C GLY A 152 -24.92 -29.21 -7.17
N PRO A 153 -25.57 -28.82 -8.28
CA PRO A 153 -25.50 -27.46 -8.81
C PRO A 153 -26.00 -26.38 -7.84
N GLU A 154 -26.96 -26.69 -6.97
CA GLU A 154 -27.53 -25.76 -6.00
C GLU A 154 -26.52 -25.38 -4.92
N GLY A 155 -25.82 -26.36 -4.33
CA GLY A 155 -24.77 -26.07 -3.35
C GLY A 155 -23.56 -25.36 -3.95
N LEU A 156 -23.22 -25.64 -5.22
CA LEU A 156 -22.22 -24.85 -5.95
C LEU A 156 -22.62 -23.38 -6.03
N LEU A 157 -23.86 -23.09 -6.44
CA LEU A 157 -24.37 -21.72 -6.58
C LEU A 157 -24.42 -21.01 -5.23
N ALA A 158 -24.87 -21.68 -4.16
CA ALA A 158 -24.88 -21.12 -2.81
C ALA A 158 -23.47 -20.77 -2.31
N ALA A 159 -22.51 -21.69 -2.49
CA ALA A 159 -21.11 -21.45 -2.13
C ALA A 159 -20.50 -20.30 -2.95
N LEU A 160 -20.79 -20.23 -4.25
CA LEU A 160 -20.31 -19.16 -5.12
C LEU A 160 -20.89 -17.80 -4.74
N ALA A 161 -22.21 -17.73 -4.53
CA ALA A 161 -22.91 -16.52 -4.11
C ALA A 161 -22.33 -15.95 -2.81
N SER A 162 -22.04 -16.83 -1.83
CA SER A 162 -21.38 -16.43 -0.59
C SER A 162 -19.94 -15.94 -0.79
N GLN A 163 -19.18 -16.53 -1.72
CA GLN A 163 -17.79 -16.13 -2.00
C GLN A 163 -17.69 -14.76 -2.65
N VAL A 164 -18.65 -14.41 -3.52
CA VAL A 164 -18.67 -13.13 -4.24
C VAL A 164 -19.45 -12.04 -3.51
N ASP A 165 -19.98 -12.34 -2.31
CA ASP A 165 -20.88 -11.48 -1.55
C ASP A 165 -22.03 -10.94 -2.42
N GLY A 166 -22.69 -11.85 -3.14
CA GLY A 166 -23.66 -11.50 -4.17
C GLY A 166 -24.56 -12.67 -4.56
N TRP A 167 -24.88 -12.75 -5.86
CA TRP A 167 -25.74 -13.78 -6.42
C TRP A 167 -25.05 -14.56 -7.55
N ALA A 168 -25.49 -15.80 -7.74
CA ALA A 168 -25.06 -16.69 -8.81
C ALA A 168 -26.28 -17.39 -9.43
N ALA A 169 -26.28 -17.57 -10.75
CA ALA A 169 -27.33 -18.32 -11.45
C ALA A 169 -26.72 -19.27 -12.49
N LEU A 170 -27.31 -20.45 -12.62
CA LEU A 170 -26.98 -21.43 -13.64
C LEU A 170 -28.02 -21.38 -14.76
N TYR A 171 -27.56 -21.23 -15.99
CA TYR A 171 -28.40 -21.25 -17.19
C TYR A 171 -28.14 -22.51 -17.99
N ASP A 172 -29.18 -23.06 -18.61
CA ASP A 172 -29.02 -24.11 -19.61
C ASP A 172 -28.68 -23.53 -20.99
N ALA A 173 -28.47 -24.40 -21.98
CA ALA A 173 -28.13 -24.00 -23.34
C ALA A 173 -29.26 -23.24 -24.08
N SER A 174 -30.49 -23.31 -23.58
CA SER A 174 -31.64 -22.56 -24.12
C SER A 174 -31.75 -21.14 -23.54
N GLY A 175 -30.97 -20.84 -22.50
CA GLY A 175 -31.04 -19.58 -21.76
C GLY A 175 -32.06 -19.58 -20.62
N ALA A 176 -32.62 -20.74 -20.26
CA ALA A 176 -33.49 -20.86 -19.09
C ALA A 176 -32.67 -20.96 -17.80
N VAL A 177 -33.14 -20.34 -16.72
CA VAL A 177 -32.52 -20.44 -15.39
C VAL A 177 -32.82 -21.83 -14.83
N VAL A 178 -31.77 -22.58 -14.53
CA VAL A 178 -31.83 -23.92 -13.93
C VAL A 178 -31.85 -23.83 -12.41
N ALA A 179 -31.05 -22.93 -11.83
CA ALA A 179 -30.98 -22.66 -10.40
C ALA A 179 -30.34 -21.29 -10.14
N ALA A 180 -30.59 -20.71 -8.96
CA ALA A 180 -29.98 -19.46 -8.52
C ALA A 180 -29.73 -19.47 -7.01
N ALA A 181 -28.81 -18.64 -6.53
CA ALA A 181 -28.57 -18.41 -5.10
C ALA A 181 -28.02 -16.99 -4.86
N PRO A 182 -28.43 -16.27 -3.80
CA PRO A 182 -29.64 -16.56 -3.02
C PRO A 182 -30.90 -16.48 -3.90
N ASP A 183 -32.01 -17.08 -3.43
CA ASP A 183 -33.29 -17.06 -4.15
C ASP A 183 -33.76 -15.60 -4.40
N TRP A 184 -34.33 -15.36 -5.58
CA TRP A 184 -34.81 -14.06 -6.05
C TRP A 184 -36.34 -13.98 -6.10
#